data_AF-A0A8S3JQV6-F1
#
_entry.id   AF-A0A8S3JQV6-F1
#
_cell.length_a   1.000
_cell.length_b   1.000
_cell.length_c   1.000
_cell.angle_alpha   90.00
_cell.angle_beta   90.00
_cell.angle_gamma   90.00
#
_symmetry.space_group_name_H-M   'P 1'
#
loop_
_entity.id
_entity.type
_entity.pdbx_description
1 polymer ?
#
loop_
_entity_poly.entity_id
_entity_poly.type
_entity_poly.pdbx_seq_one_letter_code
_entity_poly.pdbx_strand_id
1 'polypeptide(L)'
;GALKTSVYHKEAAEPYVVPFGSDHPGHVFRNTVDTAITRAVRYSTTLLEFEEEIRQMKLMFLYNGYPPRHIHRQLTTLFSKYLSKYFI
;
A
#
# COMPACT_ATOMS: atom_id res chain seq x y z
N GLY A 1 20.24 6.12 22.05
CA GLY A 1 20.09 5.90 20.61
C GLY A 1 18.62 5.99 20.28
N ALA A 2 18.23 7.00 19.50
CA ALA A 2 16.83 7.19 19.12
C ALA A 2 16.55 6.36 17.85
N LEU A 3 15.49 5.56 17.89
CA LEU A 3 14.96 4.87 16.71
C LEU A 3 14.68 5.91 15.61
N LYS A 4 15.32 5.72 14.46
CA LYS A 4 15.32 6.69 13.35
C LYS A 4 14.23 6.43 12.31
N THR A 5 13.31 5.49 12.55
CA THR A 5 12.10 5.26 11.76
C THR A 5 10.98 4.69 12.65
N SER A 6 9.75 5.19 12.48
CA SER A 6 8.54 4.77 13.22
C SER A 6 7.84 3.54 12.62
N VAL A 7 8.40 2.97 11.54
CA VAL A 7 7.86 1.80 10.86
C VAL A 7 8.89 0.66 10.94
N TYR A 8 8.53 -0.41 11.63
CA TYR A 8 9.24 -1.69 11.54
C TYR A 8 9.02 -2.27 10.15
N HIS A 9 10.01 -2.10 9.26
CA HIS A 9 10.11 -2.88 8.03
C HIS A 9 10.67 -4.24 8.42
N LYS A 10 9.90 -5.31 8.25
CA LYS A 10 10.43 -6.66 8.43
C LYS A 10 11.48 -6.87 7.34
N GLU A 11 12.75 -6.92 7.71
CA GLU A 11 13.93 -7.09 6.83
C GLU A 11 13.80 -8.23 5.80
N ALA A 12 12.87 -9.16 5.99
CA ALA A 12 12.65 -10.32 5.13
C ALA A 12 11.49 -10.19 4.11
N ALA A 13 10.78 -9.05 4.03
CA ALA A 13 9.54 -8.95 3.24
C ALA A 13 9.46 -7.79 2.23
N GLU A 14 10.48 -6.94 2.10
CA GLU A 14 10.53 -5.89 1.07
C GLU A 14 11.69 -6.19 0.10
N PRO A 15 11.46 -6.19 -1.22
CA PRO A 15 10.34 -5.59 -1.96
C PRO A 15 9.31 -6.59 -2.53
N TYR A 16 9.30 -7.86 -2.13
CA TYR A 16 8.53 -8.90 -2.84
C TYR A 16 7.11 -9.07 -2.29
N VAL A 17 6.13 -8.76 -3.13
CA VAL A 17 4.73 -9.15 -2.93
C VAL A 17 4.34 -10.18 -3.99
N VAL A 18 3.12 -10.69 -3.93
CA VAL A 18 2.59 -11.59 -4.96
C VAL A 18 2.73 -10.93 -6.34
N PRO A 19 3.52 -11.47 -7.29
CA PRO A 19 3.71 -10.86 -8.61
C PRO A 19 2.40 -10.83 -9.40
N PHE A 20 2.10 -9.74 -10.10
CA PHE A 20 0.79 -9.59 -10.77
C PHE A 20 0.53 -10.63 -11.87
N GLY A 21 1.58 -11.21 -12.46
CA GLY A 21 1.49 -12.25 -13.49
C GLY A 21 1.42 -13.68 -12.97
N SER A 22 1.41 -13.89 -11.65
CA SER A 22 1.31 -15.23 -11.06
C SER A 22 -0.13 -15.78 -11.13
N ASP A 23 -0.27 -17.10 -11.07
CA ASP A 23 -1.58 -17.78 -11.13
C ASP A 23 -2.34 -17.66 -9.81
N HIS A 24 -2.90 -16.48 -9.58
CA HIS A 24 -3.75 -16.22 -8.43
C HIS A 24 -5.07 -15.55 -8.83
N PRO A 25 -6.14 -15.78 -8.05
CA PRO A 25 -7.40 -15.08 -8.27
C PRO A 25 -7.27 -13.56 -8.15
N GLY A 26 -8.05 -12.83 -8.95
CA GLY A 26 -8.06 -11.37 -8.95
C GLY A 26 -8.25 -10.68 -7.59
N HIS A 27 -8.94 -11.34 -6.65
CA HIS A 27 -9.12 -10.81 -5.29
C HIS A 27 -7.83 -10.79 -4.47
N VAL A 28 -6.88 -11.70 -4.75
CA VAL A 28 -5.58 -11.73 -4.05
C VAL A 28 -4.81 -10.45 -4.35
N PHE A 29 -4.69 -10.07 -5.62
CA PHE A 29 -3.99 -8.85 -6.02
C PHE A 29 -4.63 -7.59 -5.42
N ARG A 30 -5.97 -7.52 -5.40
CA ARG A 30 -6.71 -6.43 -4.75
C ARG A 30 -6.42 -6.37 -3.25
N ASN A 31 -6.51 -7.50 -2.55
CA ASN A 31 -6.28 -7.58 -1.11
C ASN A 31 -4.84 -7.22 -0.74
N THR A 32 -3.86 -7.58 -1.57
CA THR A 32 -2.46 -7.18 -1.37
C THR A 32 -2.32 -5.66 -1.37
N VAL A 33 -2.90 -4.98 -2.37
CA VAL A 33 -2.88 -3.52 -2.47
C VAL A 33 -3.65 -2.88 -1.31
N ASP A 34 -4.86 -3.39 -1.01
CA ASP A 34 -5.70 -2.84 0.04
C ASP A 34 -5.06 -2.96 1.44
N THR A 35 -4.40 -4.09 1.70
CA THR A 35 -3.68 -4.34 2.95
C THR A 35 -2.50 -3.38 3.10
N ALA A 36 -1.72 -3.16 2.04
CA ALA A 36 -0.60 -2.23 2.06
C ALA A 36 -1.09 -0.79 2.36
N ILE A 37 -2.13 -0.33 1.67
CA ILE A 37 -2.71 1.00 1.89
C ILE A 37 -3.25 1.16 3.31
N THR A 38 -3.98 0.16 3.81
CA THR A 38 -4.53 0.17 5.18
C THR A 38 -3.42 0.24 6.22
N ARG A 39 -2.29 -0.44 5.98
CA ARG A 39 -1.10 -0.35 6.85
C ARG A 39 -0.50 1.05 6.82
N ALA A 40 -0.31 1.64 5.64
CA ALA A 40 0.21 3.01 5.52
C ALA A 40 -0.67 3.99 6.31
N VAL A 41 -2.00 3.93 6.15
CA VAL A 41 -2.94 4.77 6.93
C VAL A 41 -2.82 4.52 8.44
N ARG A 42 -2.71 3.26 8.87
CA ARG A 42 -2.69 2.89 10.29
C ARG A 42 -1.41 3.30 11.00
N TYR A 43 -0.27 3.22 10.32
CA TYR A 43 1.05 3.38 10.95
C TYR A 43 1.68 4.75 10.70
N SER A 44 1.19 5.51 9.72
CA SER A 44 1.67 6.88 9.52
C SER A 44 1.10 7.81 10.57
N THR A 45 1.98 8.49 11.31
CA THR A 45 1.59 9.44 12.35
C THR A 45 1.50 10.86 11.82
N THR A 46 2.17 11.13 10.70
CA THR A 46 2.13 12.41 9.99
C THR A 46 1.71 12.24 8.54
N LEU A 47 1.23 13.32 7.92
CA LEU A 47 0.91 13.34 6.50
C LEU A 47 2.16 13.03 5.64
N LEU A 48 3.32 13.54 6.03
CA LEU A 48 4.57 13.33 5.30
C LEU A 48 5.00 11.85 5.32
N GLU A 49 4.89 11.19 6.49
CA GLU A 49 5.14 9.75 6.60
C GLU A 49 4.17 8.95 5.72
N PHE A 50 2.90 9.35 5.70
CA PHE A 50 1.90 8.71 4.86
C PHE A 50 2.19 8.85 3.38
N GLU A 51 2.56 10.03 2.92
CA GLU A 51 2.91 10.28 1.52
C GLU A 51 4.14 9.47 1.10
N GLU A 52 5.15 9.38 1.96
CA GLU A 52 6.34 8.59 1.72
C GLU A 52 6.03 7.08 1.66
N GLU A 53 5.23 6.56 2.58
CA GLU A 53 4.75 5.17 2.57
C GLU A 53 3.98 4.83 1.28
N ILE A 54 3.07 5.72 0.86
CA ILE A 54 2.34 5.56 -0.41
C ILE A 54 3.30 5.57 -1.61
N ARG A 55 4.34 6.40 -1.58
CA ARG A 55 5.36 6.45 -2.64
C ARG A 55 6.15 5.15 -2.72
N GLN A 56 6.64 4.65 -1.59
CA GLN A 56 7.41 3.39 -1.52
C GLN A 56 6.57 2.20 -1.95
N MET A 57 5.31 2.14 -1.51
CA MET A 57 4.36 1.11 -1.89
C MET A 57 4.08 1.09 -3.40
N LYS A 58 3.91 2.26 -4.03
CA LYS A 58 3.75 2.34 -5.48
C LYS A 58 4.97 1.76 -6.21
N LEU A 59 6.18 2.09 -5.76
CA LEU A 59 7.41 1.55 -6.33
C LEU A 59 7.50 0.02 -6.16
N MET A 60 7.17 -0.49 -4.97
CA MET A 60 7.10 -1.92 -4.69
C MET A 60 6.11 -2.62 -5.63
N PHE A 61 4.89 -2.12 -5.80
CA PHE A 61 3.91 -2.74 -6.69
C PHE A 61 4.33 -2.71 -8.16
N LEU A 62 4.92 -1.60 -8.62
CA LEU A 62 5.48 -1.51 -9.97
C LEU A 62 6.59 -2.53 -10.19
N TYR A 63 7.48 -2.71 -9.22
CA TYR A 63 8.54 -3.72 -9.26
C TYR A 63 7.99 -5.15 -9.35
N ASN A 64 6.83 -5.43 -8.73
CA ASN A 64 6.14 -6.73 -8.80
C ASN A 64 5.18 -6.86 -9.99
N GLY A 65 5.27 -5.96 -10.98
CA GLY A 65 4.53 -6.05 -12.23
C GLY A 65 3.06 -5.59 -12.18
N TYR A 66 2.64 -4.91 -11.11
CA TYR A 66 1.27 -4.39 -11.03
C TYR A 66 1.07 -3.22 -12.02
N PRO A 67 -0.02 -3.21 -12.82
CA PRO A 67 -0.29 -2.11 -13.72
C PRO A 67 -0.53 -0.78 -12.97
N PRO A 68 0.04 0.36 -13.40
CA PRO A 68 -0.17 1.65 -12.75
C PRO A 68 -1.65 2.03 -12.59
N ARG A 69 -2.47 1.71 -13.61
CA ARG A 69 -3.93 1.93 -13.57
C ARG A 69 -4.61 1.11 -12.47
N HIS A 70 -4.12 -0.11 -12.21
CA HIS A 70 -4.67 -0.97 -11.16
C HIS A 70 -4.35 -0.40 -9.78
N ILE A 71 -3.10 0.02 -9.55
CA ILE A 71 -2.66 0.64 -8.30
C ILE A 71 -3.47 1.93 -8.04
N HIS A 72 -3.59 2.79 -9.05
CA HIS A 72 -4.33 4.05 -8.94
C HIS A 72 -5.81 3.82 -8.61
N ARG A 73 -6.48 2.89 -9.32
CA ARG A 73 -7.88 2.57 -9.07
C ARG A 73 -8.13 2.10 -7.63
N GLN A 74 -7.25 1.26 -7.08
CA GLN A 74 -7.39 0.76 -5.71
C GLN A 74 -7.19 1.87 -4.67
N LEU A 75 -6.18 2.72 -4.87
CA LEU A 75 -5.98 3.92 -4.03
C LEU A 75 -7.24 4.80 -4.03
N THR A 76 -7.74 5.18 -5.20
CA THR A 76 -8.94 6.03 -5.32
C THR A 76 -10.15 5.38 -4.67
N THR A 77 -10.37 4.08 -4.90
CA THR A 77 -11.50 3.35 -4.31
C THR A 77 -11.45 3.36 -2.79
N LEU A 78 -10.27 3.14 -2.20
CA LEU A 78 -10.09 3.16 -0.75
C LEU A 78 -10.28 4.57 -0.18
N PHE A 79 -9.65 5.59 -0.77
CA PHE A 79 -9.85 6.98 -0.32
C PHE A 79 -11.33 7.37 -0.37
N SER A 80 -12.03 7.08 -1.47
CA SER A 80 -13.47 7.33 -1.58
C SER A 80 -14.26 6.61 -0.49
N LYS A 81 -13.94 5.34 -0.20
CA LYS A 81 -14.61 4.55 0.86
C LYS A 81 -14.37 5.11 2.26
N TYR A 82 -13.18 5.61 2.55
CA TYR A 82 -12.88 6.22 3.86
C TYR A 82 -13.50 7.62 3.97
N LEU A 83 -13.37 8.47 2.95
CA LEU A 83 -14.00 9.79 2.95
C LEU A 83 -15.53 9.69 3.04
N SER A 84 -16.17 8.76 2.34
CA SER A 84 -17.62 8.56 2.45
C SER A 84 -18.06 8.07 3.83
N LYS A 85 -17.17 7.48 4.63
CA LYS A 85 -17.48 6.98 5.97
C LYS A 85 -17.39 8.06 7.06
N TYR A 86 -16.67 9.15 6.81
CA TYR A 86 -16.45 10.22 7.79
C TYR A 86 -17.14 11.55 7.43
N PHE A 87 -17.75 11.66 6.25
CA PHE A 87 -18.40 12.88 5.75
C PHE A 87 -19.88 12.68 5.35
N ILE A 88 -20.56 11.65 5.90
CA ILE A 88 -22.02 11.47 5.84
C ILE A 88 -22.56 11.43 7.26
#